data_AF-A0A388QLG2-F1
#
_entry.id   AF-A0A388QLG2-F1
#
_cell.length_a   1.000
_cell.length_b   1.000
_cell.length_c   1.000
_cell.angle_alpha   90.00
_cell.angle_beta   90.00
_cell.angle_gamma   90.00
#
_symmetry.space_group_name_H-M   'P 1'
#
loop_
_entity.id
_entity.type
_entity.pdbx_description
1 polymer ?
#
loop_
_entity_poly.entity_id
_entity_poly.type
_entity_poly.pdbx_seq_one_letter_code
_entity_poly.pdbx_strand_id
1 'polypeptide(L)'
;MPELIGIGVGPGDPELLTVKAAKAIQNADTIMCPASSEDRPSIAFSIVSSLIDKSKNQEIIKLIFPMTKDKDILEATWKKNAKIMAEKVLMGKMLSILQ
;
A
#
# COMPACT_ATOMS: atom_id res chain seq x y z
N MET A 1 4.68 12.25 -14.39
CA MET A 1 4.57 13.12 -13.21
C MET A 1 4.54 12.24 -11.98
N PRO A 2 5.18 12.63 -10.87
CA PRO A 2 5.04 11.95 -9.59
C PRO A 2 3.56 11.98 -9.16
N GLU A 3 2.99 10.81 -8.85
CA GLU A 3 1.59 10.69 -8.43
C GLU A 3 1.50 9.73 -7.24
N LEU A 4 0.79 10.15 -6.18
CA LEU A 4 0.46 9.32 -5.03
C LEU A 4 -1.06 9.26 -4.91
N ILE A 5 -1.62 8.05 -5.00
CA ILE A 5 -3.05 7.83 -4.86
C ILE A 5 -3.29 7.02 -3.58
N GLY A 6 -4.08 7.58 -2.66
CA GLY A 6 -4.60 6.83 -1.51
C GLY A 6 -5.91 6.15 -1.88
N ILE A 7 -5.99 4.82 -1.69
CA ILE A 7 -7.24 4.07 -1.91
C ILE A 7 -7.64 3.28 -0.66
N GLY A 8 -8.96 3.25 -0.41
CA GLY A 8 -9.56 2.29 0.51
C GLY A 8 -9.90 1.00 -0.23
N VAL A 9 -9.69 -0.15 0.41
CA VAL A 9 -9.95 -1.48 -0.18
C VAL A 9 -11.24 -2.12 0.33
N GLY A 10 -12.01 -1.38 1.12
CA GLY A 10 -13.21 -1.91 1.77
C GLY A 10 -12.88 -2.74 3.03
N PRO A 11 -13.90 -3.37 3.64
CA PRO A 11 -13.77 -4.03 4.94
C PRO A 11 -13.21 -5.47 4.87
N GLY A 12 -12.98 -6.02 3.67
CA GLY A 12 -12.47 -7.38 3.49
C GLY A 12 -12.90 -8.05 2.20
N ASP A 13 -14.17 -7.88 1.81
CA ASP A 13 -14.68 -8.49 0.58
C ASP A 13 -14.21 -7.70 -0.66
N PRO A 14 -13.49 -8.32 -1.62
CA PRO A 14 -13.05 -7.67 -2.84
C PRO A 14 -14.18 -7.11 -3.71
N GLU A 15 -15.41 -7.65 -3.62
CA GLU A 15 -16.57 -7.12 -4.35
C GLU A 15 -17.02 -5.74 -3.86
N LEU A 16 -16.60 -5.34 -2.65
CA LEU A 16 -16.86 -4.02 -2.08
C LEU A 16 -15.86 -2.94 -2.54
N LEU A 17 -14.90 -3.31 -3.40
CA LEU A 17 -14.01 -2.34 -4.03
C LEU A 17 -14.79 -1.42 -4.97
N THR A 18 -14.52 -0.11 -4.87
CA THR A 18 -15.03 0.81 -5.88
C THR A 18 -14.37 0.53 -7.23
N VAL A 19 -15.12 0.76 -8.32
CA VAL A 19 -14.59 0.65 -9.69
C VAL A 19 -13.34 1.51 -9.90
N LYS A 20 -13.26 2.67 -9.25
CA LYS A 20 -12.09 3.57 -9.31
C LYS A 20 -10.88 2.96 -8.60
N ALA A 21 -11.06 2.32 -7.45
CA ALA A 21 -9.98 1.65 -6.72
C ALA A 21 -9.41 0.47 -7.53
N ALA A 22 -10.27 -0.40 -8.07
CA ALA A 22 -9.85 -1.53 -8.89
C ALA A 22 -9.03 -1.08 -10.12
N LYS A 23 -9.49 -0.04 -10.83
CA LYS A 23 -8.76 0.53 -11.97
C LYS A 23 -7.42 1.16 -11.56
N ALA A 24 -7.34 1.78 -10.37
CA ALA A 24 -6.09 2.33 -9.87
C ALA A 24 -5.07 1.22 -9.56
N ILE A 25 -5.51 0.14 -8.90
CA ILE A 25 -4.68 -1.04 -8.58
C ILE A 25 -4.07 -1.66 -9.84
N GLN A 26 -4.88 -1.90 -10.87
CA GLN A 26 -4.43 -2.53 -12.12
C GLN A 26 -3.46 -1.67 -12.94
N ASN A 27 -3.39 -0.36 -12.70
CA ASN A 27 -2.57 0.59 -13.46
C ASN A 27 -1.43 1.20 -12.63
N ALA A 28 -1.22 0.74 -11.40
CA ALA A 28 -0.14 1.22 -10.56
C ALA A 28 1.18 0.53 -10.91
N ASP A 29 2.28 1.28 -10.96
CA ASP A 29 3.62 0.69 -11.10
C ASP A 29 4.10 0.13 -9.76
N THR A 30 3.76 0.83 -8.67
CA THR A 30 4.11 0.44 -7.29
C THR A 30 2.86 0.44 -6.41
N ILE A 31 2.69 -0.62 -5.62
CA ILE A 31 1.62 -0.78 -4.64
C ILE A 31 2.23 -0.88 -3.25
N MET A 32 1.84 0.02 -2.36
CA MET A 32 2.27 0.04 -0.96
C MET A 32 1.18 -0.46 -0.03
N CYS A 33 1.50 -1.45 0.80
CA CYS A 33 0.54 -2.14 1.66
C CYS A 33 0.97 -2.08 3.14
N PRO A 34 0.08 -1.67 4.07
CA PRO A 34 0.40 -1.65 5.48
C PRO A 34 0.45 -3.07 6.06
N ALA A 35 1.45 -3.36 6.89
CA ALA A 35 1.56 -4.62 7.64
C ALA A 35 2.02 -4.34 9.07
N SER A 36 1.62 -5.20 10.01
CA SER A 36 1.97 -5.02 11.43
C SER A 36 3.39 -5.50 11.78
N SER A 37 3.99 -6.34 10.94
CA SER A 37 5.35 -6.86 11.06
C SER A 37 5.79 -7.47 9.71
N GLU A 38 7.08 -7.68 9.52
CA GLU A 38 7.64 -8.26 8.28
C GLU A 38 7.07 -9.66 7.98
N ASP A 39 6.90 -10.46 9.03
CA ASP A 39 6.43 -11.84 8.96
C ASP A 39 4.90 -11.97 8.82
N ARG A 40 4.16 -10.85 8.94
CA ARG A 40 2.70 -10.87 8.83
C ARG A 40 2.25 -10.41 7.44
N PRO A 41 1.29 -11.11 6.83
CA PRO A 41 0.70 -10.64 5.58
C PRO A 41 -0.05 -9.34 5.83
N SER A 42 -0.02 -8.46 4.83
CA SER A 42 -0.91 -7.31 4.81
C SER A 42 -2.32 -7.79 4.47
N ILE A 43 -3.28 -7.51 5.37
CA ILE A 43 -4.70 -7.83 5.15
C ILE A 43 -5.18 -7.09 3.90
N ALA A 44 -4.88 -5.79 3.83
CA ALA A 44 -5.16 -4.93 2.69
C ALA A 44 -4.68 -5.53 1.35
N PHE A 45 -3.44 -6.04 1.33
CA PHE A 45 -2.87 -6.69 0.17
C PHE A 45 -3.64 -7.97 -0.21
N SER A 46 -4.04 -8.78 0.77
CA SER A 46 -4.78 -10.01 0.50
C SER A 46 -6.10 -9.75 -0.23
N ILE A 47 -6.81 -8.66 0.11
CA ILE A 47 -8.07 -8.25 -0.51
C ILE A 47 -7.89 -7.93 -2.00
N VAL A 48 -6.81 -7.22 -2.34
CA VAL A 48 -6.58 -6.74 -3.72
C VAL A 48 -5.69 -7.66 -4.55
N SER A 49 -5.11 -8.70 -3.95
CA SER A 49 -4.09 -9.55 -4.58
C SER A 49 -4.54 -10.21 -5.89
N SER A 50 -5.83 -10.51 -6.03
CA SER A 50 -6.43 -11.07 -7.24
C SER A 50 -6.53 -10.08 -8.40
N LEU A 51 -6.50 -8.79 -8.12
CA LEU A 51 -6.56 -7.70 -9.11
C LEU A 51 -5.18 -7.29 -9.62
N ILE A 52 -4.11 -7.75 -8.97
CA ILE A 52 -2.74 -7.45 -9.38
C ILE A 52 -2.43 -8.27 -10.62
N ASP A 53 -2.14 -7.56 -11.70
CA ASP A 53 -1.85 -8.16 -12.98
C ASP A 53 -0.41 -8.68 -12.96
N LYS A 54 -0.26 -10.01 -12.86
CA LYS A 54 1.06 -10.66 -12.83
C LYS A 54 1.86 -10.47 -14.13
N SER A 55 1.22 -10.07 -15.22
CA SER A 55 1.91 -9.74 -16.47
C SER A 55 2.55 -8.35 -16.44
N LYS A 56 2.07 -7.48 -15.55
CA LYS A 56 2.69 -6.18 -15.24
C LYS A 56 3.69 -6.39 -14.11
N ASN A 57 4.88 -5.84 -14.28
CA ASN A 57 5.95 -5.91 -13.27
C ASN A 57 5.68 -4.93 -12.11
N GLN A 58 4.50 -5.03 -11.48
CA GLN A 58 4.07 -4.16 -10.40
C GLN A 58 4.91 -4.44 -9.14
N GLU A 59 5.59 -3.43 -8.63
CA GLU A 59 6.39 -3.54 -7.41
C GLU A 59 5.46 -3.49 -6.18
N ILE A 60 5.58 -4.47 -5.28
CA ILE A 60 4.81 -4.52 -4.04
C ILE A 60 5.74 -4.20 -2.86
N ILE A 61 5.42 -3.15 -2.11
CA ILE A 61 6.20 -2.69 -0.96
C ILE A 61 5.34 -2.80 0.30
N LYS A 62 5.83 -3.54 1.29
CA LYS A 62 5.22 -3.57 2.62
C LYS A 62 5.70 -2.38 3.44
N LEU A 63 4.78 -1.62 4.01
CA LEU A 63 5.07 -0.58 4.98
C LEU A 63 4.74 -1.09 6.38
N ILE A 64 5.76 -1.21 7.23
CA ILE A 64 5.59 -1.76 8.57
C ILE A 64 5.07 -0.69 9.52
N PHE A 65 3.96 -0.99 10.20
CA PHE A 65 3.37 -0.19 11.25
C PHE A 65 3.27 -1.04 12.52
N PRO A 66 4.22 -0.92 13.46
CA PRO A 66 4.28 -1.76 14.64
C PRO A 66 3.06 -1.51 15.54
N MET A 67 2.49 -2.58 16.07
CA MET A 67 1.37 -2.54 17.02
C MET A 67 1.88 -2.18 18.43
N THR A 68 2.33 -0.94 18.61
CA THR A 68 2.84 -0.41 19.88
C THR A 68 2.11 0.88 20.27
N LYS A 69 2.11 1.20 21.57
CA LYS A 69 1.61 2.48 22.11
C LYS A 69 2.74 3.50 22.32
N ASP A 70 3.98 3.08 22.12
CA ASP A 70 5.15 3.95 22.25
C ASP A 70 5.16 4.98 21.12
N LYS A 71 5.04 6.25 21.49
CA LYS A 71 4.93 7.37 20.55
C LYS A 71 6.23 7.58 19.76
N ASP A 72 7.39 7.36 20.38
CA ASP A 72 8.68 7.61 19.76
C ASP A 72 8.94 6.55 18.67
N ILE A 73 8.59 5.29 18.96
CA ILE A 73 8.66 4.20 17.98
C ILE A 73 7.69 4.46 16.81
N LEU A 74 6.46 4.89 17.11
CA LEU A 74 5.46 5.20 16.07
C LEU A 74 5.93 6.34 15.18
N GLU A 75 6.37 7.46 15.75
CA GLU A 75 6.82 8.63 15.00
C GLU A 75 8.06 8.32 14.14
N ALA A 76 9.04 7.61 14.71
CA ALA A 76 10.22 7.17 13.96
C ALA A 76 9.84 6.27 12.78
N THR A 77 8.89 5.36 12.98
CA THR A 77 8.41 4.46 11.94
C THR A 77 7.65 5.20 10.85
N TRP A 78 6.79 6.15 11.23
CA TRP A 78 6.04 6.97 10.28
C TRP A 78 6.97 7.82 9.42
N LYS A 79 8.00 8.45 10.01
CA LYS A 79 9.03 9.20 9.26
C LYS A 79 9.79 8.30 8.29
N LYS A 80 10.15 7.09 8.71
CA LYS A 80 10.80 6.09 7.84
C LYS A 80 9.90 5.71 6.66
N ASN A 81 8.65 5.35 6.91
CA ASN A 81 7.71 4.94 5.87
C ASN A 81 7.40 6.10 4.92
N ALA A 82 7.22 7.33 5.43
CA ALA A 82 7.01 8.52 4.63
C ALA A 82 8.20 8.80 3.69
N LYS A 83 9.43 8.57 4.14
CA LYS A 83 10.64 8.69 3.31
C LYS A 83 10.64 7.66 2.17
N ILE A 84 10.35 6.40 2.47
CA ILE A 84 10.23 5.33 1.46
C ILE A 84 9.16 5.68 0.43
N MET A 85 7.99 6.14 0.90
CA MET A 85 6.90 6.62 0.04
C MET A 85 7.38 7.75 -0.88
N ALA A 86 7.98 8.79 -0.33
CA ALA A 86 8.43 9.94 -1.11
C ALA A 86 9.47 9.56 -2.18
N GLU A 87 10.46 8.73 -1.84
CA GLU A 87 11.47 8.26 -2.78
C GLU A 87 10.86 7.50 -3.96
N LYS A 88 9.86 6.65 -3.71
CA LYS A 88 9.18 5.87 -4.75
C LYS A 88 8.23 6.70 -5.61
N VAL A 89 7.51 7.66 -5.03
CA VAL A 89 6.67 8.61 -5.79
C VAL A 89 7.51 9.39 -6.80
N LEU A 90 8.72 9.80 -6.42
CA LEU A 90 9.61 10.53 -7.33
C LEU A 90 10.10 9.67 -8.51
N MET A 91 10.08 8.35 -8.39
CA MET A 91 10.51 7.42 -9.44
C MET A 91 9.39 7.03 -10.42
N GLY A 92 8.11 7.28 -10.11
CA GLY A 92 6.99 6.85 -10.98
C GLY A 92 5.59 7.06 -10.39
N LYS A 93 4.60 6.35 -10.92
CA LYS A 93 3.22 6.41 -10.44
C LYS A 93 3.02 5.43 -9.28
N MET A 94 2.66 5.96 -8.11
CA MET A 94 2.56 5.19 -6.87
C MET A 94 1.13 5.10 -6.34
N LEU A 95 0.74 3.90 -5.93
CA LEU A 95 -0.51 3.63 -5.24
C LEU A 95 -0.24 3.22 -3.79
N SER A 96 -0.89 3.90 -2.85
CA SER A 96 -0.87 3.56 -1.43
C SER A 96 -2.22 3.02 -1.01
N ILE A 97 -2.22 1.81 -0.46
CA ILE A 97 -3.40 1.18 0.13
C ILE A 97 -3.47 1.57 1.60
N LEU A 98 -4.63 2.05 2.05
CA LEU A 98 -4.77 2.73 3.35
C LEU A 98 -5.48 1.93 4.44
N GLN A 99 -6.13 0.80 4.11
CA GLN A 99 -6.81 -0.06 5.08
C GLN A 99 -6.57 -1.53 4.78
#